data_AF-A0A315B5D9-F1
#
_entry.id   AF-A0A315B5D9-F1
#
_cell.length_a   1.000
_cell.length_b   1.000
_cell.length_c   1.000
_cell.angle_alpha   90.00
_cell.angle_beta   90.00
_cell.angle_gamma   90.00
#
_symmetry.space_group_name_H-M   'P 1'
#
loop_
_entity.id
_entity.type
_entity.pdbx_description
1 polymer ?
#
loop_
_entity_poly.entity_id
_entity_poly.type
_entity_poly.pdbx_seq_one_letter_code
_entity_poly.pdbx_strand_id
1 'polypeptide(L)'
;MALRCALLLLKQDNVGKEFVERITDRLHALSYHMRSYFWLDLKQLNDIYRYKTEEYSHTAVNKFNVMPDSLPDWVFDFMPSRGGYFIGNVSPARMDFRWFCLGNCVAILSSLATPEQASAIMDLIESRWEELVGEMPLKICYPAIESHEWRIVTGCDPRIPVLLWLLTAACIRTGRPQIARRAIELAESRLSKDSWPEYYDGKLGKYMGKQARKFQTWSIAGYLVAKMMLEDPSHLGMISLEEDKQMKPLVKRSASWSS
;
A
#
# COMPACT_ATOMS: atom_id res chain seq x y z
N MET A 1 11.40 0.38 3.23
CA MET A 1 12.30 -0.08 2.14
C MET A 1 13.68 0.58 2.19
N ALA A 2 13.82 1.88 1.93
CA ALA A 2 15.13 2.54 1.84
C ALA A 2 16.05 2.34 3.06
N LEU A 3 15.52 2.46 4.28
CA LEU A 3 16.28 2.21 5.52
C LEU A 3 16.86 0.79 5.58
N ARG A 4 16.09 -0.22 5.15
CA ARG A 4 16.58 -1.61 5.08
C ARG A 4 17.66 -1.78 4.01
N CYS A 5 17.48 -1.16 2.83
CA CYS A 5 18.51 -1.15 1.79
C CYS A 5 19.79 -0.47 2.29
N ALA A 6 19.68 0.62 3.06
CA ALA A 6 20.83 1.30 3.62
C ALA A 6 21.65 0.39 4.56
N LEU A 7 21.00 -0.46 5.37
CA LEU A 7 21.71 -1.44 6.20
C LEU A 7 22.58 -2.42 5.40
N LEU A 8 22.18 -2.76 4.17
CA LEU A 8 22.94 -3.64 3.29
C LEU A 8 24.12 -2.93 2.60
N LEU A 9 24.02 -1.61 2.43
CA LEU A 9 24.98 -0.80 1.65
C LEU A 9 26.00 -0.05 2.52
N LEU A 10 25.69 0.18 3.80
CA LEU A 10 26.57 0.92 4.71
C LEU A 10 27.82 0.11 5.08
N LYS A 11 28.96 0.80 5.05
CA LYS A 11 30.24 0.25 5.53
C LYS A 11 30.22 0.11 7.04
N GLN A 12 30.94 -0.89 7.56
CA GLN A 12 31.01 -1.20 9.00
C GLN A 12 32.18 -0.49 9.71
N ASP A 13 32.45 0.76 9.33
CA ASP A 13 33.40 1.63 10.03
C ASP A 13 32.73 2.26 11.27
N ASN A 14 33.50 3.00 12.09
CA ASN A 14 32.98 3.56 13.35
C ASN A 14 31.79 4.50 13.13
N VAL A 15 31.81 5.29 12.05
CA VAL A 15 30.71 6.19 11.67
C VAL A 15 29.51 5.39 11.13
N GLY A 16 29.75 4.38 10.30
CA GLY A 16 28.71 3.51 9.77
C GLY A 16 27.99 2.70 10.85
N LYS A 17 28.69 2.26 11.90
CA LYS A 17 28.09 1.57 13.05
C LYS A 17 27.07 2.46 13.79
N GLU A 18 27.38 3.74 14.01
CA GLU A 18 26.43 4.69 14.61
C GLU A 18 25.16 4.82 13.74
N PHE A 19 25.31 4.92 12.42
CA PHE A 19 24.16 4.98 11.52
C PHE A 19 23.35 3.67 11.51
N VAL A 20 24.01 2.52 11.55
CA VAL A 20 23.34 1.21 11.61
C VAL A 20 22.47 1.10 12.86
N GLU A 21 22.97 1.52 14.03
CA GLU A 21 22.20 1.52 15.27
C GLU A 21 20.96 2.43 15.14
N ARG A 22 21.13 3.67 14.70
CA ARG A 22 20.04 4.64 14.52
C ARG A 22 18.99 4.18 13.50
N ILE A 23 19.43 3.56 12.41
CA ILE A 23 18.55 2.99 11.38
C ILE A 23 17.76 1.83 11.96
N THR A 24 18.39 0.96 12.74
CA THR A 24 17.75 -0.20 13.37
C THR A 24 16.68 0.24 14.37
N ASP A 25 16.97 1.21 15.24
CA ASP A 25 15.98 1.76 16.17
C ASP A 25 14.79 2.39 15.45
N ARG A 26 15.06 3.15 14.39
CA ARG A 26 13.99 3.74 13.57
C ARG A 26 13.17 2.66 12.86
N LEU A 27 13.78 1.60 12.35
CA LEU A 27 13.07 0.49 11.70
C LEU A 27 12.14 -0.24 12.67
N HIS A 28 12.57 -0.47 13.91
CA HIS A 28 11.73 -1.06 14.95
C HIS A 28 10.52 -0.18 15.25
N ALA A 29 10.75 1.10 15.53
CA ALA A 29 9.67 2.05 15.84
C ALA A 29 8.70 2.22 14.67
N LEU A 30 9.22 2.34 13.44
CA LEU A 30 8.42 2.48 12.23
C LEU A 30 7.58 1.23 11.96
N SER A 31 8.18 0.04 12.08
CA SER A 31 7.45 -1.22 11.84
C SER A 31 6.30 -1.38 12.83
N TYR A 32 6.54 -1.10 14.10
CA TYR A 32 5.48 -1.11 15.11
C TYR A 32 4.38 -0.10 14.80
N HIS A 33 4.76 1.15 14.49
CA HIS A 33 3.81 2.22 14.22
C HIS A 33 2.93 1.91 12.99
N MET A 34 3.54 1.49 11.88
CA MET A 34 2.82 1.16 10.65
C MET A 34 1.87 -0.04 10.87
N ARG A 35 2.36 -1.14 11.45
CA ARG A 35 1.55 -2.35 11.65
C ARG A 35 0.41 -2.15 12.65
N SER A 36 0.57 -1.26 13.62
CA SER A 36 -0.42 -1.04 14.68
C SER A 36 -1.45 0.03 14.35
N TYR A 37 -1.05 1.11 13.67
CA TYR A 37 -1.90 2.29 13.49
C TYR A 37 -2.32 2.55 12.05
N PHE A 38 -1.53 2.11 11.07
CA PHE A 38 -1.91 2.27 9.65
C PHE A 38 -2.70 1.07 9.14
N TRP A 39 -2.62 -0.08 9.79
CA TRP A 39 -3.35 -1.28 9.37
C TRP A 39 -4.84 -1.14 9.62
N LEU A 40 -5.63 -1.43 8.60
CA LEU A 40 -7.09 -1.44 8.66
C LEU A 40 -7.64 -2.72 8.03
N ASP A 41 -8.37 -3.47 8.84
CA ASP A 41 -9.24 -4.57 8.44
C ASP A 41 -10.61 -4.37 9.07
N LEU A 42 -11.57 -5.26 8.79
CA LEU A 42 -12.93 -5.13 9.33
C LEU A 42 -12.96 -5.10 10.87
N LYS A 43 -12.04 -5.80 11.54
CA LYS A 43 -11.98 -5.81 13.00
C LYS A 43 -11.51 -4.45 13.51
N GLN A 44 -10.40 -3.93 12.98
CA GLN A 44 -9.89 -2.60 13.33
C GLN A 44 -10.89 -1.50 13.00
N LEU A 45 -11.59 -1.60 11.87
CA LEU A 45 -12.63 -0.63 11.50
C LEU A 45 -13.77 -0.62 12.51
N ASN A 46 -14.22 -1.79 12.97
CA ASN A 46 -15.22 -1.90 14.03
C ASN A 46 -14.73 -1.34 15.38
N ASP A 47 -13.44 -1.54 15.69
CA ASP A 47 -12.84 -0.98 16.91
C ASP A 47 -12.80 0.55 16.84
N ILE A 48 -12.36 1.13 15.71
CA ILE A 48 -12.32 2.59 15.48
C ILE A 48 -13.71 3.20 15.51
N TYR A 49 -14.70 2.55 14.90
CA TYR A 49 -16.10 2.98 14.93
C TYR A 49 -16.67 3.07 16.36
N ARG A 50 -16.09 2.34 17.31
CA ARG A 50 -16.51 2.29 18.72
C ARG A 50 -15.58 3.07 19.65
N TYR A 51 -14.66 3.87 19.11
CA TYR A 51 -13.75 4.67 19.93
C TYR A 51 -14.51 5.64 20.82
N LYS A 52 -13.99 5.80 22.04
CA LYS A 52 -14.32 6.95 22.87
C LYS A 52 -13.39 8.10 22.48
N THR A 53 -13.92 9.30 22.50
CA THR A 53 -13.17 10.53 22.27
C THR A 53 -12.61 11.06 23.59
N GLU A 54 -11.64 11.98 23.49
CA GLU A 54 -11.08 12.71 24.64
C GLU A 54 -10.36 11.82 25.67
N GLU A 55 -9.80 10.69 25.22
CA GLU A 55 -8.99 9.82 26.08
C GLU A 55 -7.62 10.45 26.37
N TYR A 56 -7.43 10.97 27.58
CA TYR A 56 -6.15 11.52 28.03
C TYR A 56 -5.42 10.54 28.97
N SER A 57 -4.72 9.55 28.39
CA SER A 57 -3.86 8.64 29.16
C SER A 57 -2.83 7.92 28.28
N HIS A 58 -1.73 7.44 28.87
CA HIS A 58 -0.76 6.57 28.17
C HIS A 58 -1.35 5.21 27.76
N THR A 59 -2.45 4.81 28.37
CA THR A 59 -3.18 3.57 28.11
C THR A 59 -4.38 3.77 27.18
N ALA A 60 -4.56 4.97 26.62
CA ALA A 60 -5.62 5.29 25.68
C ALA A 60 -5.60 4.35 24.46
N VAL A 61 -6.80 3.91 24.08
CA VAL A 61 -7.03 3.10 22.89
C VAL A 61 -7.06 4.02 21.67
N ASN A 62 -7.76 5.16 21.78
CA ASN A 62 -7.85 6.17 20.72
C ASN A 62 -6.68 7.16 20.79
N LYS A 63 -5.46 6.69 20.49
CA LYS A 63 -4.23 7.48 20.63
C LYS A 63 -4.17 8.75 19.79
N PHE A 64 -4.93 8.81 18.71
CA PHE A 64 -4.96 9.96 17.81
C PHE A 64 -6.22 10.81 18.00
N ASN A 65 -7.07 10.49 18.97
CA ASN A 65 -8.35 11.18 19.21
C ASN A 65 -9.19 11.30 17.93
N VAL A 66 -9.28 10.20 17.17
CA VAL A 66 -10.10 10.12 15.96
C VAL A 66 -11.57 10.14 16.38
N MET A 67 -12.36 10.97 15.71
CA MET A 67 -13.80 11.02 15.92
C MET A 67 -14.47 9.91 15.09
N PRO A 68 -15.20 8.96 15.70
CA PRO A 68 -15.90 7.91 14.95
C PRO A 68 -16.86 8.47 13.90
N ASP A 69 -17.53 9.58 14.21
CA ASP A 69 -18.47 10.25 13.30
C ASP A 69 -17.78 10.89 12.07
N SER A 70 -16.45 10.97 12.07
CA SER A 70 -15.66 11.46 10.93
C SER A 70 -15.29 10.36 9.91
N LEU A 71 -15.65 9.10 10.20
CA LEU A 71 -15.43 7.99 9.29
C LEU A 71 -16.28 8.16 8.03
N PRO A 72 -15.67 8.15 6.82
CA PRO A 72 -16.43 8.26 5.59
C PRO A 72 -17.30 7.03 5.34
N ASP A 73 -18.56 7.23 4.94
CA ASP A 73 -19.54 6.14 4.71
C ASP A 73 -19.03 5.06 3.74
N TRP A 74 -18.31 5.47 2.68
CA TRP A 74 -17.80 4.56 1.67
C TRP A 74 -16.85 3.49 2.25
N VAL A 75 -16.19 3.76 3.39
CA VAL A 75 -15.23 2.83 4.01
C VAL A 75 -15.94 1.58 4.50
N PHE A 76 -17.14 1.73 5.07
CA PHE A 76 -17.92 0.62 5.59
C PHE A 76 -18.38 -0.31 4.47
N ASP A 77 -18.81 0.26 3.34
CA ASP A 77 -19.24 -0.53 2.17
C ASP A 77 -18.06 -1.14 1.41
N PHE A 78 -16.90 -0.47 1.42
CA PHE A 78 -15.69 -0.92 0.75
C PHE A 78 -14.97 -2.04 1.50
N MET A 79 -14.98 -2.05 2.83
CA MET A 79 -14.23 -3.04 3.61
C MET A 79 -14.85 -4.45 3.46
N PRO A 80 -14.13 -5.45 2.91
CA PRO A 80 -14.64 -6.82 2.78
C PRO A 80 -14.57 -7.56 4.13
N SER A 81 -15.27 -8.69 4.23
CA SER A 81 -15.19 -9.57 5.42
C SER A 81 -13.82 -10.25 5.58
N ARG A 82 -13.10 -10.46 4.47
CA ARG A 82 -11.73 -10.98 4.45
C ARG A 82 -10.88 -10.03 3.63
N GLY A 83 -9.87 -9.46 4.26
CA GLY A 83 -8.94 -8.53 3.64
C GLY A 83 -8.66 -7.33 4.54
N GLY A 84 -7.71 -6.51 4.10
CA GLY A 84 -7.30 -5.31 4.81
C GLY A 84 -6.18 -4.60 4.06
N TYR A 85 -5.85 -3.39 4.48
CA TYR A 85 -4.81 -2.58 3.85
C TYR A 85 -4.22 -1.57 4.82
N PHE A 86 -3.09 -0.98 4.42
CA PHE A 86 -2.55 0.19 5.07
C PHE A 86 -3.25 1.46 4.55
N ILE A 87 -3.84 2.21 5.46
CA ILE A 87 -4.52 3.48 5.16
C ILE A 87 -3.53 4.54 4.68
N GLY A 88 -4.03 5.58 4.01
CA GLY A 88 -3.21 6.60 3.39
C GLY A 88 -2.45 7.48 4.38
N ASN A 89 -3.07 7.83 5.51
CA ASN A 89 -2.45 8.71 6.49
C ASN A 89 -3.05 8.56 7.90
N VAL A 90 -2.22 8.83 8.90
CA VAL A 90 -2.61 8.94 10.31
C VAL A 90 -2.03 10.24 10.86
N SER A 91 -2.86 11.07 11.47
CA SER A 91 -2.48 12.34 12.07
C SER A 91 -3.34 12.61 13.31
N PRO A 92 -2.94 13.53 14.21
CA PRO A 92 -3.78 13.94 15.32
C PRO A 92 -5.17 14.38 14.83
N ALA A 93 -6.22 13.79 15.41
CA ALA A 93 -7.63 13.97 15.09
C ALA A 93 -8.05 13.66 13.64
N ARG A 94 -7.16 13.08 12.80
CA ARG A 94 -7.46 12.82 11.40
C ARG A 94 -6.82 11.53 10.89
N MET A 95 -7.63 10.65 10.33
CA MET A 95 -7.17 9.50 9.55
C MET A 95 -7.67 9.61 8.12
N ASP A 96 -6.79 9.31 7.16
CA ASP A 96 -7.13 9.22 5.75
C ASP A 96 -7.26 7.76 5.37
N PHE A 97 -8.51 7.30 5.30
CA PHE A 97 -8.85 5.90 5.02
C PHE A 97 -8.62 5.49 3.57
N ARG A 98 -8.24 6.40 2.66
CA ARG A 98 -8.03 6.03 1.25
C ARG A 98 -6.99 4.93 1.10
N TRP A 99 -7.28 3.99 0.22
CA TRP A 99 -6.35 2.95 -0.20
C TRP A 99 -5.36 3.53 -1.21
N PHE A 100 -4.07 3.23 -1.07
CA PHE A 100 -3.03 3.62 -2.02
C PHE A 100 -2.29 2.38 -2.51
N CYS A 101 -2.27 2.17 -3.83
CA CYS A 101 -1.70 0.97 -4.45
C CYS A 101 -0.20 0.84 -4.17
N LEU A 102 0.56 1.91 -4.45
CA LEU A 102 2.01 1.92 -4.32
C LEU A 102 2.44 1.66 -2.87
N GLY A 103 1.80 2.32 -1.90
CA GLY A 103 2.11 2.16 -0.48
C GLY A 103 1.93 0.70 -0.01
N ASN A 104 0.80 0.08 -0.37
CA ASN A 104 0.51 -1.30 -0.01
C ASN A 104 1.45 -2.30 -0.71
N CYS A 105 1.75 -2.10 -2.00
CA CYS A 105 2.70 -2.96 -2.72
C CYS A 105 4.11 -2.86 -2.14
N VAL A 106 4.61 -1.65 -1.85
CA VAL A 106 5.92 -1.44 -1.24
C VAL A 106 5.96 -1.97 0.20
N ALA A 107 4.86 -1.89 0.94
CA ALA A 107 4.77 -2.48 2.27
C ALA A 107 4.97 -4.00 2.24
N ILE A 108 4.38 -4.68 1.24
CA ILE A 108 4.61 -6.10 0.97
C ILE A 108 6.07 -6.34 0.57
N LEU A 109 6.57 -5.65 -0.46
CA LEU A 109 7.92 -5.84 -1.02
C LEU A 109 9.07 -5.50 -0.06
N SER A 110 8.82 -4.72 0.99
CA SER A 110 9.84 -4.36 1.97
C SER A 110 9.74 -5.08 3.31
N SER A 111 8.94 -6.15 3.39
CA SER A 111 8.67 -6.89 4.64
C SER A 111 8.06 -6.03 5.75
N LEU A 112 7.44 -4.89 5.41
CA LEU A 112 6.77 -4.05 6.39
C LEU A 112 5.44 -4.68 6.80
N ALA A 113 4.67 -5.18 5.83
CA ALA A 113 3.49 -5.99 6.07
C ALA A 113 3.90 -7.35 6.65
N THR A 114 3.19 -7.86 7.66
CA THR A 114 3.33 -9.27 8.07
C THR A 114 2.80 -10.20 6.96
N PRO A 115 3.09 -11.51 6.98
CA PRO A 115 2.56 -12.44 5.99
C PRO A 115 1.02 -12.44 5.95
N GLU A 116 0.37 -12.32 7.11
CA GLU A 116 -1.10 -12.24 7.22
C GLU A 116 -1.63 -10.94 6.61
N GLN A 117 -0.98 -9.81 6.89
CA GLN A 117 -1.34 -8.52 6.30
C GLN A 117 -1.13 -8.51 4.79
N ALA A 118 -0.04 -9.09 4.31
CA ALA A 118 0.25 -9.21 2.89
C ALA A 118 -0.78 -10.09 2.16
N SER A 119 -1.19 -11.21 2.77
CA SER A 119 -2.28 -12.04 2.26
C SER A 119 -3.61 -11.28 2.26
N ALA A 120 -3.92 -10.56 3.34
CA ALA A 120 -5.16 -9.79 3.46
C ALA A 120 -5.24 -8.63 2.45
N ILE A 121 -4.11 -8.00 2.08
CA ILE A 121 -4.06 -7.03 0.99
C ILE A 121 -4.44 -7.69 -0.35
N MET A 122 -3.96 -8.91 -0.60
CA MET A 122 -4.31 -9.64 -1.82
C MET A 122 -5.78 -10.07 -1.82
N ASP A 123 -6.32 -10.52 -0.68
CA ASP A 123 -7.74 -10.83 -0.51
C ASP A 123 -8.62 -9.59 -0.77
N LEU A 124 -8.18 -8.40 -0.34
CA LEU A 124 -8.84 -7.13 -0.64
C LEU A 124 -8.84 -6.84 -2.15
N ILE A 125 -7.71 -6.99 -2.83
CA ILE A 125 -7.60 -6.74 -4.27
C ILE A 125 -8.50 -7.70 -5.07
N GLU A 126 -8.57 -8.97 -4.66
CA GLU A 126 -9.44 -9.96 -5.31
C GLU A 126 -10.93 -9.67 -5.06
N SER A 127 -11.31 -9.28 -3.83
CA SER A 127 -12.70 -8.99 -3.48
C SER A 127 -13.21 -7.66 -4.03
N ARG A 128 -12.35 -6.64 -4.13
CA ARG A 128 -12.66 -5.31 -4.67
C ARG A 128 -12.01 -5.06 -6.02
N TRP A 129 -12.00 -6.10 -6.85
CA TRP A 129 -11.34 -6.08 -8.16
C TRP A 129 -11.90 -5.00 -9.07
N GLU A 130 -13.22 -4.81 -9.10
CA GLU A 130 -13.85 -3.81 -9.97
C GLU A 130 -13.47 -2.39 -9.55
N GLU A 131 -13.47 -2.11 -8.26
CA GLU A 131 -13.12 -0.82 -7.69
C GLU A 131 -11.64 -0.49 -7.84
N LEU A 132 -10.74 -1.45 -7.60
CA LEU A 132 -9.29 -1.26 -7.57
C LEU A 132 -8.61 -1.51 -8.92
N VAL A 133 -9.12 -2.43 -9.74
CA VAL A 133 -8.54 -2.81 -11.05
C VAL A 133 -9.47 -2.48 -12.22
N GLY A 134 -10.77 -2.72 -12.10
CA GLY A 134 -11.73 -2.44 -13.19
C GLY A 134 -11.32 -3.10 -14.51
N GLU A 135 -11.39 -2.33 -15.59
CA GLU A 135 -10.98 -2.76 -16.95
C GLU A 135 -9.54 -2.33 -17.30
N MET A 136 -8.83 -1.66 -16.39
CA MET A 136 -7.43 -1.27 -16.57
C MET A 136 -6.67 -1.26 -15.23
N PRO A 137 -5.66 -2.13 -15.06
CA PRO A 137 -4.78 -2.06 -13.90
C PRO A 137 -3.87 -0.82 -13.96
N LEU A 138 -3.56 -0.13 -12.87
CA LEU A 138 -4.14 -0.18 -11.53
C LEU A 138 -4.50 1.23 -11.11
N LYS A 139 -5.50 1.33 -10.24
CA LYS A 139 -5.88 2.59 -9.63
C LYS A 139 -4.78 3.09 -8.70
N ILE A 140 -4.43 4.37 -8.77
CA ILE A 140 -3.40 4.93 -7.88
C ILE A 140 -3.90 4.97 -6.42
N CYS A 141 -5.15 5.40 -6.23
CA CYS A 141 -5.79 5.51 -4.93
C CYS A 141 -7.30 5.28 -5.02
N TYR A 142 -7.92 4.82 -3.94
CA TYR A 142 -9.36 4.60 -3.86
C TYR A 142 -9.94 5.14 -2.53
N PRO A 143 -11.08 5.84 -2.56
CA PRO A 143 -11.75 6.42 -3.73
C PRO A 143 -10.99 7.64 -4.29
N ALA A 144 -11.49 8.15 -5.40
CA ALA A 144 -11.06 9.38 -6.05
C ALA A 144 -10.98 10.57 -5.07
N ILE A 145 -10.01 11.47 -5.29
CA ILE A 145 -9.94 12.73 -4.56
C ILE A 145 -11.02 13.67 -5.13
N GLU A 146 -12.03 13.99 -4.35
CA GLU A 146 -13.18 14.78 -4.82
C GLU A 146 -12.95 16.29 -4.89
N SER A 147 -11.76 16.81 -4.56
CA SER A 147 -11.53 18.26 -4.61
C SER A 147 -11.65 18.80 -6.04
N HIS A 148 -12.23 19.99 -6.17
CA HIS A 148 -12.62 20.56 -7.47
C HIS A 148 -11.44 20.70 -8.43
N GLU A 149 -10.26 21.09 -7.91
CA GLU A 149 -9.02 21.19 -8.69
C GLU A 149 -8.48 19.82 -9.13
N TRP A 150 -8.54 18.80 -8.26
CA TRP A 150 -8.09 17.44 -8.61
C TRP A 150 -8.95 16.81 -9.70
N ARG A 151 -10.28 17.02 -9.67
CA ARG A 151 -11.18 16.56 -10.74
C ARG A 151 -10.80 17.12 -12.10
N ILE A 152 -10.42 18.40 -12.15
CA ILE A 152 -10.10 19.09 -13.40
C ILE A 152 -8.75 18.64 -13.97
N VAL A 153 -7.74 18.49 -13.12
CA VAL A 153 -6.34 18.21 -13.53
C VAL A 153 -6.08 16.72 -13.77
N THR A 154 -6.68 15.83 -12.98
CA THR A 154 -6.27 14.40 -12.96
C THR A 154 -7.32 13.42 -13.49
N GLY A 155 -8.47 13.92 -13.98
CA GLY A 155 -9.53 13.05 -14.50
C GLY A 155 -10.35 12.33 -13.42
N CYS A 156 -10.38 12.92 -12.22
CA CYS A 156 -11.00 12.41 -10.98
C CYS A 156 -10.36 11.14 -10.42
N ASP A 157 -9.90 10.21 -11.25
CA ASP A 157 -9.61 8.85 -10.81
C ASP A 157 -8.63 8.06 -11.71
N PRO A 158 -7.34 8.48 -11.77
CA PRO A 158 -6.43 7.95 -12.76
C PRO A 158 -5.94 6.53 -12.41
N ARG A 159 -5.96 5.66 -13.42
CA ARG A 159 -5.33 4.34 -13.42
C ARG A 159 -4.03 4.41 -14.18
N ILE A 160 -2.94 4.03 -13.54
CA ILE A 160 -1.59 4.23 -14.07
C ILE A 160 -0.99 2.86 -14.42
N PRO A 161 -0.77 2.55 -15.71
CA PRO A 161 -0.25 1.25 -16.14
C PRO A 161 1.11 0.88 -15.52
N VAL A 162 1.92 1.89 -15.13
CA VAL A 162 3.20 1.67 -14.46
C VAL A 162 3.07 0.85 -13.17
N LEU A 163 1.92 0.90 -12.48
CA LEU A 163 1.74 0.17 -11.21
C LEU A 163 1.63 -1.35 -11.39
N LEU A 164 1.47 -1.83 -12.63
CA LEU A 164 1.33 -3.24 -12.95
C LEU A 164 2.54 -4.08 -12.49
N TRP A 165 3.77 -3.57 -12.63
CA TRP A 165 4.95 -4.30 -12.18
C TRP A 165 5.03 -4.41 -10.66
N LEU A 166 4.61 -3.37 -9.92
CA LEU A 166 4.60 -3.38 -8.46
C LEU A 166 3.60 -4.40 -7.92
N LEU A 167 2.41 -4.44 -8.51
CA LEU A 167 1.42 -5.48 -8.20
C LEU A 167 1.98 -6.86 -8.52
N THR A 168 2.58 -7.02 -9.69
CA THR A 168 3.15 -8.32 -10.11
C THR A 168 4.21 -8.80 -9.12
N ALA A 169 5.14 -7.93 -8.74
CA ALA A 169 6.16 -8.24 -7.74
C ALA A 169 5.52 -8.61 -6.38
N ALA A 170 4.52 -7.86 -5.93
CA ALA A 170 3.81 -8.14 -4.69
C ALA A 170 3.05 -9.48 -4.76
N CYS A 171 2.40 -9.80 -5.89
CA CYS A 171 1.69 -11.05 -6.12
C CYS A 171 2.62 -12.26 -6.14
N ILE A 172 3.80 -12.16 -6.77
CA ILE A 172 4.80 -13.23 -6.73
C ILE A 172 5.27 -13.44 -5.30
N ARG A 173 5.55 -12.35 -4.59
CA ARG A 173 6.00 -12.39 -3.20
C ARG A 173 4.99 -13.05 -2.25
N THR A 174 3.70 -12.84 -2.45
CA THR A 174 2.64 -13.45 -1.64
C THR A 174 2.22 -14.83 -2.13
N GLY A 175 2.86 -15.37 -3.18
CA GLY A 175 2.51 -16.67 -3.75
C GLY A 175 1.17 -16.68 -4.50
N ARG A 176 0.71 -15.53 -5.00
CA ARG A 176 -0.55 -15.36 -5.75
C ARG A 176 -0.36 -14.85 -7.18
N PRO A 177 0.40 -15.56 -8.05
CA PRO A 177 0.69 -15.11 -9.41
C PRO A 177 -0.53 -15.03 -10.33
N GLN A 178 -1.65 -15.69 -9.99
CA GLN A 178 -2.89 -15.63 -10.77
C GLN A 178 -3.48 -14.21 -10.85
N ILE A 179 -3.35 -13.41 -9.79
CA ILE A 179 -3.81 -12.01 -9.74
C ILE A 179 -3.02 -11.19 -10.77
N ALA A 180 -1.70 -11.38 -10.80
CA ALA A 180 -0.82 -10.71 -11.75
C ALA A 180 -1.09 -11.13 -13.19
N ARG A 181 -1.28 -12.43 -13.47
CA ARG A 181 -1.65 -12.93 -14.81
C ARG A 181 -2.92 -12.25 -15.33
N ARG A 182 -3.98 -12.24 -14.50
CA ARG A 182 -5.25 -11.59 -14.85
C ARG A 182 -5.08 -10.10 -15.12
N ALA A 183 -4.29 -9.39 -14.30
CA ALA A 183 -4.04 -7.97 -14.52
C ALA A 183 -3.26 -7.72 -15.84
N ILE A 184 -2.25 -8.52 -16.11
CA ILE A 184 -1.44 -8.42 -17.33
C ILE A 184 -2.30 -8.69 -18.58
N GLU A 185 -3.12 -9.74 -18.58
CA GLU A 185 -4.03 -10.06 -19.70
C GLU A 185 -5.01 -8.91 -19.98
N LEU A 186 -5.57 -8.29 -18.94
CA LEU A 186 -6.41 -7.09 -19.09
C LEU A 186 -5.64 -5.94 -19.74
N ALA A 187 -4.41 -5.67 -19.29
CA ALA A 187 -3.57 -4.61 -19.84
C ALA A 187 -3.17 -4.87 -21.30
N GLU A 188 -2.79 -6.11 -21.64
CA GLU A 188 -2.39 -6.53 -22.99
C GLU A 188 -3.52 -6.31 -24.02
N SER A 189 -4.78 -6.46 -23.60
CA SER A 189 -5.94 -6.30 -24.48
C SER A 189 -6.10 -4.88 -25.06
N ARG A 190 -5.51 -3.86 -24.40
CA ARG A 190 -5.73 -2.43 -24.68
C ARG A 190 -4.47 -1.57 -24.82
N LEU A 191 -3.44 -1.78 -24.00
CA LEU A 191 -2.28 -0.87 -23.93
C LEU A 191 -1.62 -0.61 -25.29
N SER A 192 -1.42 -1.66 -26.09
CA SER A 192 -0.82 -1.54 -27.42
C SER A 192 -1.73 -0.78 -28.40
N LYS A 193 -3.05 -1.06 -28.38
CA LYS A 193 -4.05 -0.41 -29.24
C LYS A 193 -4.17 1.08 -28.93
N ASP A 194 -4.07 1.44 -27.66
CA ASP A 194 -4.18 2.81 -27.16
C ASP A 194 -2.86 3.60 -27.27
N SER A 195 -1.82 3.02 -27.90
CA SER A 195 -0.49 3.64 -28.04
C SER A 195 0.19 3.97 -26.71
N TRP A 196 0.10 3.06 -25.73
CA TRP A 196 0.80 3.14 -24.43
C TRP A 196 0.59 4.47 -23.69
N PRO A 197 -0.66 4.79 -23.29
CA PRO A 197 -0.95 6.04 -22.61
C PRO A 197 -0.35 6.10 -21.20
N GLU A 198 -0.16 7.32 -20.71
CA GLU A 198 0.36 7.60 -19.37
C GLU A 198 -0.60 7.16 -18.25
N TYR A 199 -1.90 7.38 -18.43
CA TYR A 199 -2.95 6.97 -17.49
C TYR A 199 -4.31 6.83 -18.20
N TYR A 200 -5.26 6.20 -17.52
CA TYR A 200 -6.65 6.02 -17.91
C TYR A 200 -7.59 6.64 -16.90
N ASP A 201 -8.72 7.16 -17.37
CA ASP A 201 -9.73 7.84 -16.55
C ASP A 201 -11.03 7.04 -16.41
N GLY A 202 -11.80 7.45 -15.41
CA GLY A 202 -13.13 6.91 -15.09
C GLY A 202 -13.07 5.77 -14.08
N LYS A 203 -14.21 5.53 -13.42
CA LYS A 203 -14.33 4.55 -12.32
C LYS A 203 -13.73 3.17 -12.67
N LEU A 204 -13.92 2.73 -13.91
CA LEU A 204 -13.42 1.44 -14.43
C LEU A 204 -12.16 1.55 -15.30
N GLY A 205 -11.64 2.75 -15.61
CA GLY A 205 -10.52 2.90 -16.55
C GLY A 205 -10.88 2.72 -18.02
N LYS A 206 -12.13 3.05 -18.39
CA LYS A 206 -12.64 2.89 -19.76
C LYS A 206 -12.03 3.90 -20.72
N TYR A 207 -11.77 5.11 -20.26
CA TYR A 207 -11.34 6.21 -21.11
C TYR A 207 -9.83 6.38 -21.02
N MET A 208 -9.16 6.66 -22.14
CA MET A 208 -7.78 7.18 -22.07
C MET A 208 -7.80 8.50 -21.30
N GLY A 209 -6.76 8.74 -20.50
CA GLY A 209 -6.70 9.92 -19.64
C GLY A 209 -6.85 11.22 -20.42
N LYS A 210 -7.59 12.18 -19.86
CA LYS A 210 -7.95 13.45 -20.51
C LYS A 210 -6.75 14.22 -21.05
N GLN A 211 -5.62 14.15 -20.37
CA GLN A 211 -4.34 14.76 -20.79
C GLN A 211 -3.21 13.71 -20.87
N ALA A 212 -3.55 12.42 -21.03
CA ALA A 212 -2.55 11.36 -21.05
C ALA A 212 -1.66 11.45 -22.29
N ARG A 213 -0.34 11.45 -22.06
CA ARG A 213 0.64 11.35 -23.14
C ARG A 213 0.67 9.93 -23.68
N LYS A 214 0.86 9.80 -25.00
CA LYS A 214 1.08 8.51 -25.67
C LYS A 214 2.56 8.11 -25.58
N PHE A 215 2.83 6.82 -25.76
CA PHE A 215 4.17 6.22 -25.74
C PHE A 215 4.94 6.55 -24.47
N GLN A 216 4.23 6.57 -23.35
CA GLN A 216 4.83 6.93 -22.08
C GLN A 216 5.78 5.82 -21.62
N THR A 217 7.06 6.18 -21.43
CA THR A 217 8.16 5.24 -21.16
C THR A 217 7.88 4.29 -20.01
N TRP A 218 7.37 4.81 -18.89
CA TRP A 218 7.12 3.99 -17.70
C TRP A 218 5.92 3.04 -17.84
N SER A 219 4.99 3.31 -18.78
CA SER A 219 3.82 2.47 -19.03
C SER A 219 4.27 1.23 -19.80
N ILE A 220 5.17 1.44 -20.77
CA ILE A 220 5.83 0.37 -21.53
C ILE A 220 6.75 -0.43 -20.59
N ALA A 221 7.65 0.24 -19.87
CA ALA A 221 8.61 -0.41 -18.99
C ALA A 221 7.92 -1.19 -17.87
N GLY A 222 6.86 -0.63 -17.25
CA GLY A 222 6.11 -1.33 -16.21
C GLY A 222 5.44 -2.60 -16.71
N TYR A 223 4.88 -2.59 -17.93
CA TYR A 223 4.36 -3.81 -18.54
C TYR A 223 5.46 -4.86 -18.80
N LEU A 224 6.59 -4.44 -19.39
CA LEU A 224 7.71 -5.35 -19.69
C LEU A 224 8.28 -5.99 -18.42
N VAL A 225 8.53 -5.20 -17.38
CA VAL A 225 9.03 -5.70 -16.09
C VAL A 225 8.04 -6.67 -15.46
N ALA A 226 6.74 -6.39 -15.52
CA ALA A 226 5.71 -7.31 -15.04
C ALA A 226 5.77 -8.68 -15.75
N LYS A 227 5.89 -8.68 -17.08
CA LYS A 227 6.05 -9.92 -17.87
C LYS A 227 7.31 -10.69 -17.50
N MET A 228 8.46 -10.01 -17.46
CA MET A 228 9.75 -10.62 -17.12
C MET A 228 9.75 -11.26 -15.72
N MET A 229 9.15 -10.59 -14.72
CA MET A 229 9.03 -11.15 -13.38
C MET A 229 8.09 -12.36 -13.33
N LEU A 230 7.07 -12.40 -14.17
CA LEU A 230 6.12 -13.51 -14.21
C LEU A 230 6.70 -14.74 -14.91
N GLU A 231 7.53 -14.52 -15.94
CA GLU A 231 8.27 -15.55 -16.66
C GLU A 231 9.39 -16.15 -15.78
N ASP A 232 10.12 -15.30 -15.06
CA ASP A 232 11.14 -15.73 -14.10
C ASP A 232 10.99 -15.00 -12.75
N PRO A 233 10.33 -15.65 -11.77
CA PRO A 233 10.17 -15.15 -10.41
C PRO A 233 11.47 -14.90 -9.64
N SER A 234 12.62 -15.42 -10.09
CA SER A 234 13.91 -15.21 -9.41
C SER A 234 14.32 -13.73 -9.37
N HIS A 235 13.85 -12.93 -10.34
CA HIS A 235 14.05 -11.48 -10.39
C HIS A 235 13.45 -10.72 -9.20
N LEU A 236 12.51 -11.33 -8.45
CA LEU A 236 11.89 -10.70 -7.28
C LEU A 236 12.93 -10.29 -6.22
N GLY A 237 14.04 -11.03 -6.09
CA GLY A 237 15.12 -10.70 -5.15
C GLY A 237 15.78 -9.34 -5.41
N MET A 238 15.66 -8.78 -6.61
CA MET A 238 16.22 -7.46 -6.95
C MET A 238 15.46 -6.29 -6.30
N ILE A 239 14.16 -6.48 -6.03
CA ILE A 239 13.26 -5.41 -5.56
C ILE A 239 12.56 -5.74 -4.23
N SER A 240 12.78 -6.94 -3.71
CA SER A 240 12.18 -7.40 -2.47
C SER A 240 13.24 -7.64 -1.40
N LEU A 241 12.87 -7.42 -0.14
CA LEU A 241 13.73 -7.67 1.01
C LEU A 241 13.14 -8.83 1.82
N GLU A 242 13.95 -9.66 2.45
CA GLU A 242 13.44 -10.72 3.33
C GLU A 242 12.99 -10.17 4.70
N GLU A 243 12.29 -11.00 5.48
CA GLU A 243 11.93 -10.67 6.86
C GLU A 243 13.17 -10.70 7.77
N ASP A 244 13.24 -9.79 8.73
CA ASP A 244 14.32 -9.81 9.72
C ASP A 244 14.14 -11.01 10.65
N LYS A 245 15.02 -12.01 10.55
CA LYS A 245 15.14 -13.09 11.54
C LYS A 245 15.46 -12.59 12.96
N GLN A 246 15.77 -11.30 13.13
CA GLN A 246 16.24 -10.70 14.38
C GLN A 246 15.27 -9.71 15.05
N MET A 247 14.08 -9.46 14.50
CA MET A 247 13.09 -8.62 15.21
C MET A 247 12.45 -9.42 16.37
N LYS A 248 13.14 -9.49 17.50
CA LYS A 248 12.52 -9.93 18.76
C LYS A 248 11.37 -8.98 19.11
N PRO A 249 10.18 -9.48 19.48
CA PRO A 249 9.09 -8.62 19.93
C PRO A 249 9.44 -8.05 21.30
N LEU A 250 9.97 -6.83 21.35
CA LEU A 250 10.27 -6.12 22.59
C LEU A 250 9.67 -4.72 22.56
N VAL A 251 8.34 -4.67 22.68
CA VAL A 251 7.66 -3.60 23.43
C VAL A 251 6.50 -4.24 24.17
N LYS A 252 6.75 -4.78 25.38
CA LYS A 252 5.66 -4.94 26.35
C LYS A 252 5.22 -3.53 26.73
N ARG A 253 3.90 -3.29 26.73
CA ARG A 253 3.26 -2.05 27.20
C ARG A 253 4.02 -1.54 28.43
N SER A 254 4.48 -0.30 28.38
CA SER A 254 5.06 0.39 29.53
C SER A 254 4.10 0.25 30.71
N ALA A 255 4.55 -0.43 31.77
CA ALA A 255 3.82 -0.51 33.02
C ALA A 255 3.59 0.91 33.52
N SER A 256 2.32 1.25 33.74
CA SER A 256 1.88 2.44 34.43
C SER A 256 2.65 2.59 35.74
N TRP A 257 3.34 3.71 35.91
CA TRP A 257 3.87 4.10 37.21
C TRP A 257 2.68 4.46 38.10
N SER A 258 2.44 3.65 39.13
CA SER A 258 1.56 4.01 40.24
C SER A 258 2.29 5.02 41.12
N SER A 259 1.75 6.23 41.21
CA SER A 259 2.02 7.13 42.35
C SER A 259 1.25 6.64 43.57
#